data_AF-A0A538NNF8-F1
#
_entry.id   AF-A0A538NNF8-F1
#
_cell.length_a   1.000
_cell.length_b   1.000
_cell.length_c   1.000
_cell.angle_alpha   90.00
_cell.angle_beta   90.00
_cell.angle_gamma   90.00
#
_symmetry.space_group_name_H-M   'P 1'
#
loop_
_entity.id
_entity.type
_entity.pdbx_description
1 polymer ?
#
loop_
_entity_poly.entity_id
_entity_poly.type
_entity_poly.pdbx_seq_one_letter_code
_entity_poly.pdbx_strand_id
1 'polypeptide(L)'
;MSQFENFTASSLYCDKCKATMPVRERLLLVLPDKELYDYLCTGCASSVGSREVTTGEKMMAQAIAAQQARRGRRVPISLHS
;
A
#
# COMPACT_ATOMS: atom_id res chain seq x y z
N MET A 1 17.32 -5.60 -8.30
CA MET A 1 16.84 -5.29 -6.95
C MET A 1 15.63 -4.37 -7.07
N SER A 2 14.41 -4.91 -7.05
CA SER A 2 13.17 -4.13 -7.08
C SER A 2 12.43 -4.41 -5.78
N GLN A 3 12.89 -3.78 -4.70
CA GLN A 3 12.39 -3.99 -3.33
C GLN A 3 11.81 -2.72 -2.70
N PHE A 4 11.55 -1.69 -3.50
CA PHE A 4 10.78 -0.54 -3.05
C PHE A 4 9.29 -0.87 -3.21
N GLU A 5 8.83 -1.81 -2.39
CA GLU A 5 7.39 -1.99 -2.17
C GLU A 5 6.82 -0.66 -1.66
N ASN A 6 5.62 -0.33 -2.14
CA ASN A 6 4.86 0.88 -1.78
C ASN A 6 5.08 1.26 -0.30
N PHE A 7 5.72 2.41 -0.03
CA PHE A 7 6.03 2.84 1.34
C PHE A 7 4.74 3.25 2.05
N THR A 8 4.10 2.24 2.63
CA THR A 8 2.90 2.36 3.45
C THR A 8 3.37 2.39 4.89
N ALA A 9 2.83 3.29 5.71
CA ALA A 9 3.19 3.29 7.13
C ALA A 9 2.57 2.06 7.80
N SER A 10 3.40 1.17 8.36
CA SER A 10 2.93 0.00 9.12
C SER A 10 2.65 0.35 10.59
N SER A 11 3.34 1.36 11.13
CA SER A 11 3.19 1.82 12.51
C SER A 11 3.46 3.31 12.64
N LEU A 12 2.67 3.99 13.48
CA LEU A 12 2.82 5.41 13.80
C LEU A 12 2.61 5.65 15.30
N TYR A 13 3.17 6.75 15.82
CA TYR A 13 2.88 7.15 17.19
C TYR A 13 1.42 7.59 17.34
N CYS A 14 0.75 7.10 18.38
CA CYS A 14 -0.62 7.46 18.69
C CYS A 14 -0.69 8.24 20.01
N ASP A 15 -1.15 9.49 19.95
CA ASP A 15 -1.28 10.34 21.15
C ASP A 15 -2.32 9.85 22.16
N LYS A 16 -3.30 9.05 21.74
CA LYS A 16 -4.31 8.46 22.64
C LYS A 16 -3.79 7.22 23.35
N CYS A 17 -3.03 6.37 22.65
CA CYS A 17 -2.43 5.16 23.22
C CYS A 17 -1.07 5.40 23.89
N LYS A 18 -0.46 6.57 23.64
CA LYS A 18 0.87 6.98 24.14
C LYS A 18 2.00 6.02 23.76
N ALA A 19 1.87 5.38 22.61
CA ALA A 19 2.84 4.40 22.10
C ALA A 19 2.87 4.40 20.57
N THR A 20 3.92 3.79 20.00
CA THR A 20 3.95 3.42 18.58
C THR A 20 2.98 2.27 18.34
N MET A 21 1.93 2.54 17.59
CA MET A 21 0.84 1.61 17.33
C MET A 21 0.84 1.15 15.88
N PRO A 22 0.49 -0.12 15.60
CA PRO A 22 0.20 -0.54 14.24
C PRO A 22 -0.99 0.24 13.70
N VAL A 23 -0.92 0.64 12.43
CA VAL A 23 -1.96 1.42 11.77
C VAL A 23 -2.58 0.64 10.63
N ARG A 24 -3.85 0.94 10.35
CA ARG A 24 -4.51 0.52 9.11
C ARG A 24 -4.78 1.74 8.27
N GLU A 25 -4.61 1.58 6.97
CA GLU A 25 -4.97 2.60 6.02
C GLU A 25 -6.46 2.53 5.65
N ARG A 26 -7.10 3.69 5.54
CA ARG A 26 -8.48 3.83 5.04
C ARG A 26 -8.52 4.92 3.99
N LEU A 27 -9.12 4.62 2.83
CA LEU A 27 -9.39 5.63 1.81
C LEU A 27 -10.37 6.66 2.38
N LEU A 28 -9.94 7.92 2.39
CA LEU A 28 -10.70 9.05 2.89
C LEU A 28 -11.44 9.75 1.75
N LEU A 29 -10.74 10.03 0.64
CA LEU A 29 -11.28 10.80 -0.48
C LEU A 29 -10.62 10.42 -1.81
N VAL A 30 -11.43 10.39 -2.86
CA VAL A 30 -10.96 10.24 -4.25
C VAL A 30 -11.12 11.58 -4.96
N LEU A 31 -10.04 12.07 -5.56
CA LEU A 31 -10.03 13.24 -6.44
C LEU A 31 -9.56 12.80 -7.85
N PRO A 32 -9.75 13.64 -8.89
CA PRO A 32 -9.31 13.31 -10.25
C PRO A 32 -7.82 12.97 -10.36
N ASP A 33 -6.96 13.70 -9.64
CA ASP A 33 -5.50 13.56 -9.75
C ASP A 33 -4.86 12.77 -8.60
N LYS A 34 -5.58 12.57 -7.49
CA LYS A 34 -5.04 11.92 -6.29
C LYS A 34 -6.10 11.25 -5.43
N GLU A 35 -5.68 10.26 -4.65
CA GLU A 35 -6.44 9.71 -3.53
C GLU A 35 -5.81 10.11 -2.21
N LEU A 36 -6.66 10.40 -1.24
CA LEU A 36 -6.29 10.72 0.12
C LEU A 36 -6.67 9.54 1.02
N TYR A 37 -5.74 9.14 1.84
CA TYR A 37 -5.88 8.07 2.80
C TYR A 37 -5.60 8.58 4.20
N ASP A 38 -6.34 8.02 5.15
CA ASP A 38 -6.17 8.25 6.58
C ASP A 38 -5.57 7.01 7.24
N TYR A 39 -4.58 7.21 8.10
CA TYR A 39 -4.00 6.15 8.92
C TYR A 39 -4.71 6.14 10.27
N LEU A 40 -5.40 5.04 10.55
CA LEU A 40 -6.11 4.83 11.79
C LEU A 40 -5.32 3.92 12.71
N CYS A 41 -5.14 4.34 13.96
CA CYS A 41 -4.61 3.48 15.01
C CYS A 41 -5.48 2.23 15.13
N THR A 42 -4.89 1.04 15.07
CA THR A 42 -5.64 -0.22 15.21
C THR A 42 -6.18 -0.44 16.62
N GLY A 43 -5.55 0.15 17.65
CA GLY A 43 -5.97 0.01 19.04
C GLY A 43 -7.16 0.89 19.43
N CYS A 44 -7.16 2.17 19.02
CA CYS A 44 -8.18 3.14 19.45
C CYS A 44 -8.97 3.79 18.30
N ALA A 45 -8.67 3.44 17.05
CA ALA A 45 -9.29 3.97 15.83
C ALA A 45 -9.17 5.48 15.60
N SER A 46 -8.32 6.20 16.36
CA SER A 46 -8.04 7.61 16.07
C SER A 46 -7.23 7.76 14.78
N SER A 47 -7.48 8.84 14.03
CA SER A 47 -6.57 9.28 12.97
C SER A 47 -5.22 9.66 13.59
N VAL A 48 -4.15 9.13 13.01
CA VAL A 48 -2.75 9.34 13.47
C VAL A 48 -1.84 9.79 12.32
N GLY A 49 -2.37 10.00 11.12
CA GLY A 49 -1.63 10.50 9.97
C GLY A 49 -2.40 10.32 8.66
N SER A 50 -1.84 10.81 7.56
CA SER A 50 -2.45 10.71 6.23
C SER A 50 -1.43 10.36 5.16
N ARG A 51 -1.89 9.74 4.06
CA ARG A 51 -1.10 9.53 2.84
C ARG A 51 -1.86 10.09 1.63
N GLU A 52 -1.13 10.71 0.71
CA GLU A 52 -1.66 11.06 -0.61
C GLU A 52 -1.04 10.12 -1.64
N VAL A 53 -1.84 9.69 -2.62
CA VAL A 53 -1.37 8.88 -3.75
C VAL A 53 -1.85 9.51 -5.04
N THR A 54 -0.91 10.01 -5.84
CA THR A 54 -1.18 10.59 -7.16
C THR A 54 -1.57 9.51 -8.17
N THR A 55 -2.25 9.91 -9.24
CA THR A 55 -2.60 9.02 -10.35
C THR A 55 -1.35 8.35 -10.94
N GLY A 56 -0.23 9.07 -11.07
CA GLY A 56 1.04 8.52 -11.57
C GLY A 56 1.59 7.38 -10.69
N GLU A 57 1.57 7.57 -9.37
CA GLU A 57 2.02 6.54 -8.41
C GLU A 57 1.13 5.29 -8.47
N LYS A 58 -0.19 5.43 -8.60
CA LYS A 58 -1.10 4.29 -8.77
C LYS A 58 -0.85 3.53 -10.06
N MET A 59 -0.69 4.25 -11.18
CA MET A 59 -0.40 3.62 -12.47
C MET A 59 0.90 2.83 -12.42
N MET A 60 1.93 3.36 -11.75
CA MET A 60 3.19 2.65 -11.56
C MET A 60 3.02 1.38 -10.71
N ALA A 61 2.30 1.47 -9.58
CA ALA A 61 2.02 0.31 -8.73
C ALA A 61 1.24 -0.78 -9.47
N GLN A 62 0.23 -0.40 -10.26
CA GLN A 62 -0.55 -1.32 -11.11
C GLN A 62 0.31 -1.97 -12.19
N ALA A 63 1.19 -1.20 -12.85
CA ALA A 63 2.09 -1.74 -13.86
C ALA A 63 3.06 -2.78 -13.28
N ILE A 64 3.62 -2.52 -12.08
CA ILE A 64 4.49 -3.46 -11.38
C ILE A 64 3.73 -4.74 -11.02
N ALA A 65 2.53 -4.62 -10.44
CA ALA A 65 1.70 -5.78 -10.10
C ALA A 65 1.36 -6.62 -11.34
N ALA A 66 1.02 -5.97 -12.46
CA ALA A 66 0.75 -6.65 -13.73
C ALA A 66 1.99 -7.37 -14.29
N GLN A 67 3.19 -6.79 -14.17
CA GLN A 67 4.44 -7.43 -14.57
C GLN A 67 4.77 -8.65 -13.71
N GLN A 68 4.58 -8.56 -12.39
CA GLN A 68 4.79 -9.67 -11.46
C GLN A 68 3.83 -10.83 -11.76
N ALA A 69 2.54 -10.55 -11.99
CA ALA A 69 1.56 -11.57 -12.38
C ALA A 69 1.95 -12.29 -13.69
N ARG A 70 2.50 -11.55 -14.67
CA ARG A 70 3.02 -12.14 -15.93
C ARG A 70 4.25 -13.02 -15.71
N ARG A 71 5.15 -12.64 -14.80
CA ARG A 71 6.34 -13.43 -14.45
C ARG A 71 5.99 -14.70 -13.68
N GLY A 72 5.06 -14.63 -12.73
CA GLY A 72 4.55 -15.80 -11.99
C GLY A 72 3.83 -16.84 -12.86
N ARG A 73 3.36 -16.44 -14.05
CA ARG A 73 2.70 -17.33 -15.02
C ARG A 73 3.69 -18.08 -15.96
N ARG A 74 5.00 -17.81 -15.90
CA ARG A 74 6.02 -18.64 -16.59
C ARG A 74 6.40 -19.84 -15.71
N VAL A 75 5.49 -20.79 -15.55
CA VAL A 75 5.89 -22.17 -15.17
C VAL A 75 6.46 -22.80 -16.45
N PRO A 76 7.67 -23.38 -16.45
CA PRO A 76 8.18 -24.05 -17.62
C PRO A 76 7.23 -25.18 -18.00
N ILE A 77 6.79 -25.21 -19.26
CA ILE A 77 6.14 -26.37 -19.86
C ILE A 77 7.16 -27.49 -19.76
N SER A 78 6.98 -28.41 -18.81
CA SER A 78 7.72 -29.67 -18.79
C SER A 78 7.24 -30.47 -19.98
N LEU A 79 8.01 -30.38 -21.06
CA LEU A 79 8.03 -31.34 -22.16
C LEU A 79 8.61 -32.67 -21.62
N HIS A 80 8.28 -33.79 -22.29
CA HIS A 80 8.72 -35.20 -22.08
C HIS A 80 7.86 -36.00 -21.09
N SER A 81 7.33 -37.19 -21.39
CA SER A 81 7.27 -38.04 -22.59
C SER A 81 6.04 -38.93 -22.48
#